data_AF-A0A0U4WD37-F1
#
_entry.id   AF-A0A0U4WD37-F1
#
_cell.length_a   1.000
_cell.length_b   1.000
_cell.length_c   1.000
_cell.angle_alpha   90.00
_cell.angle_beta   90.00
_cell.angle_gamma   90.00
#
_symmetry.space_group_name_H-M   'P 1'
#
loop_
_entity.id
_entity.type
_entity.pdbx_description
1 polymer ?
#
loop_
_entity_poly.entity_id
_entity_poly.type
_entity_poly.pdbx_seq_one_letter_code
_entity_poly.pdbx_strand_id
1 'polypeptide(L)'
;MSQFPDDGNGDMLQAMHDSGMDLTKPLDLDFYLVFPNRDKAEKALEAMSKLEQPGEVELNLNDLDQWELIVSLNMQPDHAVITAKEAELDKFAKKFSGHNDGWGVMQHQDGDDEFADDHDHECDDDCDHHHH
;
A
#
# COMPACT_ATOMS: atom_id res chain seq x y z
N MET A 1 15.82 -7.04 -20.59
CA MET A 1 16.83 -7.26 -19.53
C MET A 1 16.13 -6.95 -18.24
N SER A 2 15.92 -7.94 -17.37
CA SER A 2 15.24 -7.73 -16.10
C SER A 2 16.08 -6.77 -15.27
N GLN A 3 15.51 -5.60 -14.96
CA GLN A 3 16.15 -4.59 -14.11
C GLN A 3 16.18 -5.02 -12.64
N PHE A 4 15.40 -6.05 -12.30
CA PHE A 4 15.22 -6.57 -10.95
C PHE A 4 15.67 -8.04 -10.87
N PRO A 5 16.15 -8.50 -9.70
CA PRO A 5 16.44 -9.91 -9.45
C PRO A 5 15.18 -10.79 -9.51
N ASP A 6 15.35 -12.09 -9.79
CA ASP A 6 14.28 -13.09 -9.92
C ASP A 6 13.83 -13.58 -8.52
N ASP A 7 13.45 -12.63 -7.67
CA ASP A 7 12.95 -12.83 -6.31
C ASP A 7 11.55 -12.21 -6.19
N GLY A 8 10.76 -12.61 -5.18
CA GLY A 8 9.37 -12.15 -5.02
C GLY A 8 9.21 -10.61 -5.02
N ASN A 9 10.17 -9.89 -4.42
CA ASN A 9 10.21 -8.43 -4.44
C ASN A 9 10.54 -7.87 -5.83
N GLY A 10 11.42 -8.54 -6.58
CA GLY A 10 11.81 -8.12 -7.92
C GLY A 10 10.70 -8.32 -8.94
N ASP A 11 9.94 -9.41 -8.83
CA ASP A 11 8.75 -9.66 -9.67
C ASP A 11 7.67 -8.60 -9.43
N MET A 12 7.41 -8.27 -8.16
CA MET A 12 6.44 -7.23 -7.80
C MET A 12 6.85 -5.83 -8.30
N LEU A 13 8.11 -5.45 -8.12
CA LEU A 13 8.65 -4.19 -8.64
C LEU A 13 8.61 -4.15 -10.17
N GLN A 14 8.91 -5.28 -10.83
CA GLN A 14 8.82 -5.38 -12.27
C GLN A 14 7.37 -5.19 -12.76
N ALA A 15 6.39 -5.80 -12.09
CA ALA A 15 4.98 -5.64 -12.41
C ALA A 15 4.49 -4.19 -12.20
N MET A 16 5.00 -3.50 -11.17
CA MET A 16 4.70 -2.07 -10.95
C MET A 16 5.30 -1.21 -12.07
N HIS A 17 6.55 -1.47 -12.44
CA HIS A 17 7.21 -0.77 -13.54
C HIS A 17 6.50 -1.01 -14.88
N ASP A 18 6.07 -2.24 -15.15
CA ASP A 18 5.33 -2.62 -16.36
C ASP A 18 3.95 -1.95 -16.42
N SER A 19 3.31 -1.77 -15.26
CA SER A 19 2.08 -0.97 -15.12
C SER A 19 2.28 0.54 -15.37
N GLY A 20 3.52 0.99 -15.55
CA GLY A 20 3.86 2.40 -15.77
C GLY A 20 4.05 3.22 -14.49
N MET A 21 4.16 2.58 -13.31
CA MET A 21 4.48 3.29 -12.07
C MET A 21 5.93 3.77 -12.05
N ASP A 22 6.10 4.98 -11.52
CA ASP A 22 7.36 5.69 -11.44
C ASP A 22 8.12 5.30 -10.15
N LEU A 23 8.84 4.18 -10.19
CA LEU A 23 9.61 3.64 -9.05
C LEU A 23 10.78 4.55 -8.60
N THR A 24 11.00 5.66 -9.29
CA THR A 24 12.00 6.68 -8.96
C THR A 24 11.52 7.65 -7.88
N LYS A 25 10.20 7.71 -7.62
CA LYS A 25 9.59 8.58 -6.63
C LYS A 25 9.31 7.81 -5.33
N PRO A 26 9.29 8.50 -4.18
CA PRO A 26 8.83 7.88 -2.96
C PRO A 26 7.35 7.50 -3.08
N LEU A 27 7.02 6.27 -2.70
CA LEU A 27 5.67 5.74 -2.65
C LEU A 27 5.34 5.35 -1.22
N ASP A 28 4.05 5.28 -0.92
CA ASP A 28 3.54 4.81 0.37
C ASP A 28 3.52 3.28 0.37
N LEU A 29 4.46 2.70 1.12
CA LEU A 29 4.61 1.27 1.30
C LEU A 29 3.97 0.83 2.60
N ASP A 30 3.00 -0.06 2.51
CA ASP A 30 2.32 -0.65 3.65
C ASP A 30 2.92 -2.02 3.95
N PHE A 31 3.49 -2.17 5.14
CA PHE A 31 4.00 -3.45 5.61
C PHE A 31 3.02 -4.10 6.59
N TYR A 32 2.72 -5.37 6.37
CA TYR A 32 1.72 -6.11 7.16
C TYR A 32 2.40 -7.08 8.12
N LEU A 33 2.21 -6.85 9.42
CA LEU A 33 2.78 -7.68 10.47
C LEU A 33 1.66 -8.41 11.20
N VAL A 34 1.64 -9.74 11.12
CA VAL A 34 0.57 -10.56 11.71
C VAL A 34 1.00 -11.12 13.06
N PHE A 35 0.13 -10.92 14.04
CA PHE A 35 0.28 -11.35 15.42
C PHE A 35 -0.90 -12.24 15.85
N PRO A 36 -0.63 -13.39 16.50
CA PRO A 36 -1.68 -14.27 17.02
C PRO A 36 -2.34 -13.73 18.31
N ASN A 37 -1.77 -12.69 18.94
CA ASN A 37 -2.21 -12.19 20.23
C ASN A 37 -2.36 -10.67 20.21
N ARG A 38 -3.52 -10.18 20.66
CA ARG A 38 -3.79 -8.75 20.83
C ARG A 38 -2.74 -8.02 21.67
N ASP A 39 -2.41 -8.54 22.85
CA ASP A 39 -1.42 -7.93 23.77
C ASP A 39 -0.05 -7.75 23.09
N LYS A 40 0.32 -8.68 22.21
CA LYS A 40 1.57 -8.61 21.44
C LYS A 40 1.50 -7.53 20.37
N ALA A 41 0.38 -7.47 19.66
CA ALA A 41 0.15 -6.49 18.61
C ALA A 41 0.07 -5.07 19.17
N GLU A 42 -0.62 -4.85 20.30
CA GLU A 42 -0.67 -3.56 21.01
C GLU A 42 0.72 -3.12 21.49
N LYS A 43 1.56 -4.05 21.98
CA LYS A 43 2.95 -3.76 22.34
C LYS A 43 3.83 -3.44 21.14
N ALA A 44 3.62 -4.14 20.03
CA ALA A 44 4.32 -3.88 18.77
C ALA A 44 3.96 -2.49 18.23
N LEU A 45 2.67 -2.14 18.22
CA LEU A 45 2.17 -0.81 17.86
C LEU A 45 2.80 0.27 18.74
N GLU A 46 2.76 0.14 20.07
CA GLU A 46 3.33 1.13 20.98
C GLU A 46 4.85 1.29 20.78
N ALA A 47 5.57 0.18 20.56
CA ALA A 47 6.99 0.23 20.27
C ALA A 47 7.27 0.89 18.90
N MET A 48 6.44 0.65 17.89
CA MET A 48 6.51 1.30 16.58
C MET A 48 6.23 2.81 16.66
N SER A 49 5.20 3.23 17.39
CA SER A 49 4.91 4.66 17.60
C SER A 49 6.05 5.39 18.32
N LYS A 50 6.82 4.68 19.15
CA LYS A 50 8.01 5.24 19.83
C LYS A 50 9.23 5.38 18.92
N LEU A 51 9.26 4.70 17.78
CA LEU A 51 10.40 4.74 16.85
C LEU A 51 10.43 6.04 15.99
N GLU A 52 9.44 6.94 16.13
CA GLU A 52 9.33 8.21 15.39
C GLU A 52 9.61 8.02 13.88
N GLN A 53 9.11 6.93 13.30
CA GLN A 53 9.33 6.66 11.89
C GLN A 53 8.48 7.60 11.03
N PRO A 54 8.98 8.04 9.86
CA PRO A 54 8.22 8.86 8.93
C PRO A 54 7.16 7.99 8.25
N GLY A 55 6.02 7.83 8.93
CA GLY A 55 4.97 6.93 8.52
C GLY A 55 3.81 6.83 9.50
N GLU A 56 2.76 6.15 9.07
CA GLU A 56 1.59 5.84 9.88
C GLU A 56 1.63 4.37 10.30
N VAL A 57 1.10 4.09 11.48
CA VAL A 57 0.99 2.73 12.00
C VAL A 57 -0.42 2.49 12.48
N GLU A 58 -1.07 1.48 11.93
CA GLU A 58 -2.45 1.13 12.23
C GLU A 58 -2.55 -0.34 12.62
N LEU A 59 -3.36 -0.63 13.64
CA LEU A 59 -3.59 -1.98 14.09
C LEU A 59 -5.02 -2.41 13.72
N ASN A 60 -5.12 -3.40 12.83
CA ASN A 60 -6.36 -3.99 12.37
C ASN A 60 -6.54 -5.43 12.86
N LEU A 61 -7.79 -5.87 12.90
CA LEU A 61 -8.16 -7.27 13.14
C LEU A 61 -8.59 -7.86 11.80
N ASN A 62 -7.84 -8.83 11.29
CA ASN A 62 -8.14 -9.51 10.04
C ASN A 62 -9.29 -10.52 10.23
N ASP A 63 -9.92 -10.96 9.13
CA ASP A 63 -11.06 -11.89 9.10
C ASP A 63 -10.78 -13.25 9.77
N LEU A 64 -9.50 -13.57 9.99
CA LEU A 64 -9.03 -14.78 10.69
C LEU A 64 -8.89 -14.60 12.21
N ASP A 65 -9.44 -13.53 12.80
CA ASP A 65 -9.26 -13.16 14.22
C ASP A 65 -7.77 -12.94 14.59
N GLN A 66 -6.95 -12.59 13.61
CA GLN A 66 -5.53 -12.30 13.78
C GLN A 66 -5.30 -10.79 13.77
N TRP A 67 -4.38 -10.32 14.61
CA TRP A 67 -4.07 -8.90 14.72
C TRP A 67 -2.99 -8.54 13.71
N GLU A 68 -3.29 -7.60 12.83
CA GLU A 68 -2.43 -7.17 11.75
C GLU A 68 -2.02 -5.71 11.98
N LEU A 69 -0.72 -5.48 12.11
CA LEU A 69 -0.15 -4.15 12.24
C LEU A 69 0.33 -3.70 10.87
N ILE A 70 -0.33 -2.69 10.34
CA ILE A 70 -0.03 -2.05 9.07
C ILE A 70 0.92 -0.89 9.35
N VAL A 71 2.08 -0.89 8.71
CA VAL A 71 3.10 0.15 8.86
C VAL A 71 3.30 0.83 7.51
N SER A 72 2.70 2.00 7.35
CA SER A 72 2.73 2.83 6.15
C SER A 72 3.96 3.72 6.16
N LEU A 73 4.87 3.57 5.19
CA LEU A 73 6.11 4.33 5.12
C LEU A 73 6.28 4.94 3.74
N ASN A 74 6.51 6.25 3.70
CA ASN A 74 6.80 6.95 2.45
C ASN A 74 8.28 6.79 2.10
N MET A 75 8.60 5.88 1.17
CA MET A 75 9.97 5.61 0.76
C MET A 75 10.05 5.11 -0.69
N GLN A 76 11.24 5.14 -1.26
CA GLN A 76 11.43 4.67 -2.63
C GLN A 76 11.24 3.14 -2.71
N PRO A 77 10.40 2.63 -3.63
CA PRO A 77 10.18 1.20 -3.83
C PRO A 77 11.40 0.57 -4.52
N ASP A 78 12.47 0.38 -3.76
CA ASP A 78 13.71 -0.24 -4.22
C ASP A 78 13.87 -1.62 -3.59
N HIS A 79 14.29 -2.60 -4.40
CA HIS A 79 14.45 -3.98 -3.98
C HIS A 79 15.30 -4.12 -2.71
N ALA A 80 16.45 -3.43 -2.65
CA ALA A 80 17.36 -3.53 -1.52
C ALA A 80 16.77 -2.86 -0.27
N VAL A 81 16.07 -1.74 -0.43
CA VAL A 81 15.45 -1.01 0.69
C VAL A 81 14.27 -1.80 1.26
N ILE A 82 13.39 -2.32 0.40
CA ILE A 82 12.26 -3.17 0.79
C ILE A 82 12.77 -4.43 1.50
N THR A 83 13.72 -5.15 0.91
CA THR A 83 14.28 -6.37 1.51
C THR A 83 14.92 -6.10 2.88
N ALA A 84 15.65 -4.98 3.02
CA ALA A 84 16.20 -4.57 4.30
C ALA A 84 15.08 -4.26 5.31
N LYS A 85 14.06 -3.52 4.89
CA LYS A 85 12.94 -3.12 5.74
C LYS A 85 12.11 -4.31 6.20
N GLU A 86 11.81 -5.25 5.31
CA GLU A 86 11.15 -6.51 5.65
C GLU A 86 11.95 -7.30 6.69
N ALA A 87 13.27 -7.39 6.53
CA ALA A 87 14.12 -8.09 7.48
C ALA A 87 14.19 -7.38 8.85
N GLU A 88 14.12 -6.06 8.89
CA GLU A 88 14.01 -5.28 10.13
C GLU A 88 12.67 -5.48 10.82
N LEU A 89 11.58 -5.40 10.06
CA LEU A 89 10.21 -5.59 10.55
C LEU A 89 9.95 -7.04 10.99
N ASP A 90 10.44 -8.04 10.26
CA ASP A 90 10.39 -9.44 10.65
C ASP A 90 11.11 -9.68 11.98
N LYS A 91 12.33 -9.15 12.14
CA LYS A 91 13.06 -9.23 13.42
C LYS A 91 12.30 -8.53 14.55
N PHE A 92 11.65 -7.42 14.24
CA PHE A 92 10.81 -6.71 15.20
C PHE A 92 9.59 -7.54 15.61
N ALA A 93 8.80 -8.03 14.64
CA ALA A 93 7.62 -8.84 14.88
C ALA A 93 7.95 -10.13 15.64
N LYS A 94 9.08 -10.78 15.32
CA LYS A 94 9.56 -11.97 16.03
C LYS A 94 9.77 -11.75 17.53
N LYS A 95 10.14 -10.53 17.97
CA LYS A 95 10.25 -10.20 19.41
C LYS A 95 8.90 -10.31 20.13
N PHE A 96 7.82 -10.11 19.41
CA PHE A 96 6.44 -10.18 19.91
C PHE A 96 5.72 -11.45 19.46
N SER A 97 6.43 -12.46 18.95
CA SER A 97 5.84 -13.70 18.40
C SER A 97 4.92 -13.48 17.20
N GLY A 98 5.13 -12.39 16.46
CA GLY A 98 4.54 -12.18 15.15
C GLY A 98 5.52 -12.51 14.02
N HIS A 99 5.06 -12.29 12.80
CA HIS A 99 5.82 -12.41 11.58
C HIS A 99 5.40 -11.31 10.60
N ASN A 100 6.29 -10.99 9.67
CA ASN A 100 5.92 -10.19 8.51
C ASN A 100 5.18 -11.10 7.52
N ASP A 101 3.97 -10.69 7.11
CA ASP A 101 3.14 -11.40 6.13
C ASP A 101 3.39 -10.90 4.70
N GLY A 102 3.86 -9.66 4.56
CA GLY A 102 4.28 -9.08 3.29
C GLY A 102 4.25 -7.56 3.30
N TRP A 103 4.34 -6.99 2.11
CA TRP A 103 4.24 -5.55 1.88
C TRP A 103 3.40 -5.26 0.63
N GLY A 104 2.82 -4.07 0.57
CA GLY A 104 2.06 -3.55 -0.54
C GLY A 104 2.40 -2.08 -0.80
N VAL A 105 1.91 -1.56 -1.93
CA VAL A 105 1.93 -0.13 -2.23
C VAL A 105 0.51 0.36 -2.17
N MET A 106 0.24 1.39 -1.36
CA MET A 106 -1.03 2.09 -1.45
C MET A 106 -1.00 2.94 -2.73
N GLN A 107 -1.52 2.39 -3.82
CA GLN A 107 -1.85 3.23 -4.96
C GLN A 107 -3.09 4.05 -4.56
N HIS A 108 -2.87 5.31 -4.17
CA HIS A 108 -3.94 6.30 -4.29
C HIS A 108 -4.39 6.25 -5.75
N GLN A 109 -5.60 5.72 -5.98
CA GLN A 109 -6.27 5.81 -7.26
C GLN A 109 -6.69 7.27 -7.45
N ASP A 110 -5.72 8.15 -7.72
CA ASP A 110 -5.96 9.46 -8.31
C ASP A 110 -6.45 9.21 -9.75
N GLY A 111 -7.73 8.86 -9.90
CA GLY A 111 -8.28 8.46 -11.20
C GLY A 111 -9.79 8.25 -11.30
N ASP A 112 -10.57 8.39 -10.23
CA ASP A 112 -12.04 8.32 -10.29
C ASP A 112 -12.70 9.68 -9.96
N ASP A 113 -12.13 10.78 -10.46
CA ASP A 113 -12.74 12.12 -10.40
C ASP A 113 -12.86 12.71 -11.82
N GLU A 114 -13.22 11.91 -12.84
CA GLU A 114 -13.61 12.41 -14.17
C GLU A 114 -14.88 11.75 -14.75
N PHE A 115 -15.79 11.25 -13.90
CA PHE A 115 -17.20 11.05 -14.30
C PHE A 115 -18.07 12.26 -13.90
N ALA A 116 -17.59 13.46 -14.18
CA ALA A 116 -18.47 14.58 -14.50
C ALA A 116 -18.44 14.73 -16.02
N ASP A 117 -19.20 13.85 -16.69
CA ASP A 117 -19.65 14.07 -18.06
C ASP A 117 -20.54 15.33 -18.04
N ASP A 118 -19.88 16.49 -18.07
CA ASP A 118 -20.44 17.76 -18.51
C ASP A 118 -20.68 17.61 -20.02
N HIS A 119 -21.64 16.78 -20.38
CA HIS A 119 -22.25 16.78 -21.69
C HIS A 119 -23.52 17.62 -21.60
N ASP A 120 -23.40 18.86 -21.12
CA ASP A 120 -24.30 19.93 -21.54
C ASP A 120 -23.95 20.21 -23.00
N HIS A 121 -24.49 19.35 -23.85
CA HIS A 121 -24.51 19.57 -25.28
C HIS A 121 -25.28 20.89 -25.47
N GLU A 122 -24.56 21.97 -25.77
CA GLU A 122 -25.14 23.19 -26.33
C GLU A 122 -25.89 22.78 -27.61
N CYS A 123 -27.16 22.39 -27.46
CA CYS A 123 -28.09 22.31 -28.56
C CYS A 123 -28.48 23.75 -28.90
N ASP A 124 -27.68 24.34 -29.80
CA ASP A 124 -28.12 25.43 -30.64
C ASP A 124 -29.50 25.10 -31.25
N ASP A 125 -30.42 26.04 -31.05
CA ASP A 125 -31.65 26.35 -31.81
C ASP A 125 -32.03 25.34 -32.93
N ASP A 126 -33.22 24.73 -32.79
CA ASP A 126 -33.96 23.94 -33.80
C ASP A 126 -33.76 22.41 -33.78
N CYS A 127 -34.37 21.70 -32.82
CA CYS A 127 -34.75 20.29 -33.00
C CYS A 127 -36.07 19.97 -32.29
N ASP A 128 -37.08 19.70 -33.11
CA ASP A 128 -38.49 19.44 -32.81
C ASP A 128 -38.68 18.16 -31.94
N HIS A 129 -39.03 18.33 -30.67
CA HIS A 129 -39.46 17.22 -29.80
C HIS A 129 -40.96 16.95 -30.01
N HIS A 130 -41.30 15.92 -30.80
CA HIS A 130 -42.67 15.41 -30.84
C HIS A 130 -42.85 14.23 -29.86
N HIS A 131 -43.73 14.48 -28.90
CA HIS A 131 -44.18 13.61 -27.81
C HIS A 131 -44.97 12.40 -28.34
N HIS A 132 -44.76 11.22 -27.75
CA HIS A 132 -45.76 10.14 -27.74
C HIS A 132 -45.86 9.53 -26.35
#